data_AF-A0A938NS64-F1
#
_entry.id   AF-A0A938NS64-F1
#
_cell.length_a   1.000
_cell.length_b   1.000
_cell.length_c   1.000
_cell.angle_alpha   90.00
_cell.angle_beta   90.00
_cell.angle_gamma   90.00
#
_symmetry.space_group_name_H-M   'P 1'
#
loop_
_entity.id
_entity.type
_entity.pdbx_description
1 polymer ?
#
loop_
_entity_poly.entity_id
_entity_poly.type
_entity_poly.pdbx_seq_one_letter_code
_entity_poly.pdbx_strand_id
1 'polypeptide(L)'
;MVRGGQVRIDFENGRRHVNMSRDEWKLLFDQAGIPNTRWDEMLGCLEDWQDENDEHGLNGAESDDSFYVKREYECKNAPIDTVDELLLIKNWGAEVLYGTPPEELEDTDDPILGLADQLTVWGDGKINPNSATMEVLNSVSTLSDDKIASIIEWRLGLDGIPGTKDDGITPDDFNALGLDSSLFSLVPDYVCL
;
A
#
# COMPACT_ATOMS: atom_id res chain seq x y z
N MET A 1 23.95 25.68 -19.27
CA MET A 1 22.85 25.63 -18.29
C MET A 1 22.27 24.23 -18.36
N VAL A 2 22.80 23.30 -17.55
CA VAL A 2 22.31 21.92 -17.51
C VAL A 2 21.15 21.91 -16.52
N ARG A 3 19.93 21.66 -17.00
CA ARG A 3 18.79 21.42 -16.12
C ARG A 3 19.08 20.11 -15.40
N GLY A 4 19.41 20.18 -14.12
CA GLY A 4 19.56 18.99 -13.29
C GLY A 4 18.23 18.25 -13.29
N GLY A 5 18.19 17.06 -13.88
CA GLY A 5 17.06 16.16 -13.69
C GLY A 5 17.00 15.78 -12.22
N GLN A 6 15.88 16.04 -11.56
CA GLN A 6 15.58 15.40 -10.29
C GLN A 6 15.40 13.91 -10.58
N VAL A 7 16.35 13.10 -10.16
CA VAL A 7 16.15 11.65 -10.05
C VAL A 7 15.39 11.45 -8.75
N ARG A 8 14.10 11.14 -8.86
CA ARG A 8 13.30 10.71 -7.71
C ARG A 8 13.53 9.21 -7.57
N ILE A 9 14.27 8.81 -6.53
CA ILE A 9 14.43 7.40 -6.17
C ILE A 9 13.26 7.10 -5.23
N ASP A 10 12.19 6.54 -5.78
CA ASP A 10 11.08 6.06 -4.98
C ASP A 10 11.47 4.68 -4.43
N PHE A 11 11.64 4.59 -3.12
CA PHE A 11 11.94 3.32 -2.47
C PHE A 11 10.62 2.56 -2.25
N GLU A 12 10.47 1.41 -2.91
CA GLU A 12 9.31 0.52 -2.78
C GLU A 12 9.04 0.13 -1.32
N ASN A 13 10.07 0.05 -0.47
CA ASN A 13 9.91 -0.23 0.96
C ASN A 13 9.10 0.86 1.70
N GLY A 14 8.90 2.03 1.10
CA GLY A 14 8.01 3.05 1.65
C GLY A 14 6.53 2.82 1.39
N ARG A 15 6.16 1.74 0.67
CA ARG A 15 4.79 1.39 0.28
C ARG A 15 4.30 0.16 1.06
N ARG A 16 2.99 -0.09 1.01
CA ARG A 16 2.34 -1.24 1.63
C ARG A 16 2.35 -2.44 0.70
N HIS A 17 2.76 -3.59 1.21
CA HIS A 17 2.77 -4.80 0.40
C HIS A 17 1.34 -5.30 0.14
N VAL A 18 0.98 -5.53 -1.12
CA VAL A 18 -0.40 -5.82 -1.56
C VAL A 18 -1.00 -7.06 -0.87
N ASN A 19 -0.19 -8.06 -0.55
CA ASN A 19 -0.64 -9.28 0.13
C ASN A 19 -0.69 -9.06 1.66
N MET A 20 -1.41 -8.05 2.12
CA MET A 20 -1.57 -7.68 3.55
C MET A 20 -2.89 -8.18 4.14
N SER A 21 -3.09 -7.99 5.45
CA SER A 21 -4.31 -8.43 6.13
C SER A 21 -5.54 -7.57 5.81
N ARG A 22 -6.73 -8.15 6.03
CA ARG A 22 -8.02 -7.48 5.81
C ARG A 22 -8.17 -6.16 6.57
N ASP A 23 -7.67 -6.10 7.82
CA ASP A 23 -7.76 -4.90 8.64
C ASP A 23 -6.83 -3.79 8.13
N GLU A 24 -5.66 -4.15 7.61
CA GLU A 24 -4.73 -3.20 7.00
C GLU A 24 -5.28 -2.62 5.69
N TRP A 25 -5.94 -3.44 4.88
CA TRP A 25 -6.66 -2.97 3.71
C TRP A 25 -7.76 -1.98 4.05
N LYS A 26 -8.54 -2.24 5.10
CA LYS A 26 -9.61 -1.32 5.53
C LYS A 26 -9.05 0.05 5.93
N LEU A 27 -7.86 0.10 6.55
CA LEU A 27 -7.20 1.37 6.84
C LEU A 27 -6.82 2.13 5.58
N LEU A 28 -6.30 1.45 4.55
CA LEU A 28 -6.02 2.09 3.27
C LEU A 28 -7.29 2.55 2.56
N PHE A 29 -8.36 1.77 2.61
CA PHE A 29 -9.63 2.16 2.00
C PHE A 29 -10.23 3.40 2.66
N ASP A 30 -10.16 3.50 3.99
CA ASP A 30 -10.59 4.68 4.74
C ASP A 30 -9.77 5.92 4.34
N GLN A 31 -8.45 5.79 4.30
CA GLN A 31 -7.55 6.88 3.87
C GLN A 31 -7.78 7.31 2.42
N ALA A 32 -8.07 6.36 1.54
CA ALA A 32 -8.33 6.62 0.13
C ALA A 32 -9.73 7.19 -0.15
N GLY A 33 -10.60 7.30 0.87
CA GLY A 33 -11.97 7.79 0.71
C GLY A 33 -12.92 6.77 0.09
N ILE A 34 -12.58 5.48 0.10
CA ILE A 34 -13.44 4.43 -0.46
C ILE A 34 -14.61 4.19 0.50
N PRO A 35 -15.88 4.26 0.06
CA PRO A 35 -17.03 4.04 0.92
C PRO A 35 -17.02 2.68 1.61
N ASN A 36 -17.20 2.67 2.94
CA ASN A 36 -17.15 1.44 3.74
C ASN A 36 -18.19 0.38 3.39
N THR A 37 -19.26 0.78 2.72
CA THR A 37 -20.30 -0.11 2.17
C THR A 37 -19.76 -1.02 1.07
N ARG A 38 -18.63 -0.69 0.43
CA ARG A 38 -17.99 -1.49 -0.63
C ARG A 38 -16.95 -2.48 -0.09
N TRP A 39 -16.42 -2.24 1.12
CA TRP A 39 -15.19 -2.89 1.59
C TRP A 39 -15.31 -4.41 1.65
N ASP A 40 -16.43 -4.93 2.19
CA ASP A 40 -16.55 -6.38 2.40
C ASP A 40 -16.67 -7.18 1.10
N GLU A 41 -17.32 -6.63 0.07
CA GLU A 41 -17.37 -7.24 -1.26
C GLU A 41 -16.02 -7.15 -1.98
N MET A 42 -15.33 -6.00 -1.89
CA MET A 42 -14.00 -5.84 -2.49
C MET A 42 -12.97 -6.78 -1.87
N LEU A 43 -13.00 -6.93 -0.55
CA LEU A 43 -12.08 -7.80 0.18
C LEU A 43 -12.42 -9.28 0.02
N GLY A 44 -13.72 -9.63 0.00
CA GLY A 44 -14.13 -11.00 -0.32
C GLY A 44 -13.66 -11.42 -1.72
N CYS A 45 -13.81 -10.55 -2.73
CA CYS A 45 -13.33 -10.85 -4.08
C CYS A 45 -11.80 -10.91 -4.18
N LEU A 46 -11.06 -10.13 -3.37
CA LEU A 46 -9.60 -10.22 -3.30
C LEU A 46 -9.15 -11.53 -2.65
N GLU A 47 -9.82 -11.95 -1.58
CA GLU A 47 -9.52 -13.20 -0.86
C GLU A 47 -9.71 -14.42 -1.78
N ASP A 48 -10.86 -14.53 -2.46
CA ASP A 48 -11.13 -15.60 -3.44
C ASP A 48 -10.15 -15.56 -4.63
N TRP A 49 -9.74 -14.36 -5.08
CA TRP A 49 -8.73 -14.25 -6.13
C TRP A 49 -7.36 -14.86 -5.72
N GLN A 50 -7.03 -14.82 -4.43
CA GLN A 50 -5.71 -15.22 -3.91
C GLN A 50 -5.64 -16.64 -3.37
N ASP A 51 -6.74 -17.18 -2.85
CA ASP A 51 -6.74 -18.46 -2.15
C ASP A 51 -6.65 -19.65 -3.12
N GLU A 52 -6.20 -20.82 -2.66
CA GLU A 52 -5.91 -21.94 -3.57
C GLU A 52 -7.16 -22.71 -4.05
N ASN A 53 -8.35 -22.38 -3.56
CA ASN A 53 -9.56 -23.15 -3.80
C ASN A 53 -10.49 -22.48 -4.83
N ASP A 54 -11.61 -23.14 -5.18
CA ASP A 54 -12.59 -22.63 -6.15
C ASP A 54 -13.96 -22.42 -5.47
N GLU A 55 -14.02 -22.38 -4.14
CA GLU A 55 -15.23 -22.12 -3.37
C GLU A 55 -15.33 -20.64 -3.02
N HIS A 56 -16.33 -19.96 -3.56
CA HIS A 56 -16.49 -18.54 -3.27
C HIS A 56 -16.81 -18.28 -1.79
N GLY A 57 -16.10 -17.33 -1.19
CA GLY A 57 -16.30 -16.88 0.18
C GLY A 57 -17.58 -16.06 0.37
N LEU A 58 -17.77 -15.56 1.60
CA LEU A 58 -18.83 -14.58 1.87
C LEU A 58 -18.49 -13.25 1.18
N ASN A 59 -19.37 -12.79 0.28
CA ASN A 59 -19.16 -11.61 -0.58
C ASN A 59 -18.00 -11.75 -1.58
N GLY A 60 -17.48 -12.96 -1.76
CA GLY A 60 -16.45 -13.27 -2.72
C GLY A 60 -17.00 -13.59 -4.12
N ALA A 61 -16.09 -13.92 -5.03
CA ALA A 61 -16.39 -14.32 -6.39
C ALA A 61 -15.22 -15.14 -6.95
N GLU A 62 -15.55 -16.32 -7.47
CA GLU A 62 -14.62 -17.23 -8.12
C GLU A 62 -14.73 -17.19 -9.65
N SER A 63 -13.89 -17.95 -10.35
CA SER A 63 -13.84 -18.03 -11.82
C SER A 63 -15.20 -18.25 -12.50
N ASP A 64 -16.18 -18.84 -11.81
CA ASP A 64 -17.54 -19.07 -12.31
C ASP A 64 -18.50 -17.87 -12.18
N ASP A 65 -18.10 -16.79 -11.47
CA ASP A 65 -18.87 -15.56 -11.37
C ASP A 65 -18.99 -14.88 -12.73
N SER A 66 -20.19 -14.34 -13.00
CA SER A 66 -20.52 -13.67 -14.25
C SER A 66 -19.54 -12.56 -14.66
N PHE A 67 -18.90 -11.90 -13.70
CA PHE A 67 -17.89 -10.86 -13.94
C PHE A 67 -16.66 -11.42 -14.66
N TYR A 68 -16.14 -12.56 -14.19
CA TYR A 68 -14.95 -13.23 -14.73
C TYR A 68 -15.28 -14.02 -15.99
N VAL A 69 -16.39 -14.77 -15.99
CA VAL A 69 -16.87 -15.53 -17.17
C VAL A 69 -17.03 -14.62 -18.39
N LYS A 70 -17.62 -13.43 -18.23
CA LYS A 70 -17.81 -12.48 -19.34
C LYS A 70 -16.48 -11.95 -19.89
N ARG A 71 -15.44 -11.91 -19.07
CA ARG A 71 -14.11 -11.42 -19.41
C ARG A 71 -13.15 -12.54 -19.84
N GLU A 72 -13.58 -13.79 -19.71
CA GLU A 72 -12.75 -14.98 -19.93
C GLU A 72 -11.51 -14.97 -19.02
N TYR A 73 -11.71 -14.55 -17.76
CA TYR A 73 -10.70 -14.57 -16.72
C TYR A 73 -10.92 -15.79 -15.82
N GLU A 74 -9.81 -16.34 -15.32
CA GLU A 74 -9.83 -17.28 -14.20
C GLU A 74 -9.25 -16.54 -12.98
N CYS A 75 -9.83 -16.76 -11.82
CA CYS A 75 -9.21 -16.40 -10.55
C CYS A 75 -7.84 -17.05 -10.48
N LYS A 76 -6.86 -16.31 -9.96
CA LYS A 76 -5.47 -16.71 -10.06
C LYS A 76 -5.12 -17.83 -9.09
N ASN A 77 -5.81 -17.84 -7.96
CA ASN A 77 -5.62 -18.78 -6.86
C ASN A 77 -4.17 -18.74 -6.32
N ALA A 78 -3.61 -17.54 -6.27
CA ALA A 78 -2.26 -17.28 -5.77
C ALA A 78 -2.10 -15.81 -5.32
N PRO A 79 -1.07 -15.49 -4.52
CA PRO A 79 -0.75 -14.12 -4.15
C PRO A 79 -0.61 -13.17 -5.35
N ILE A 80 -0.93 -11.90 -5.14
CA ILE A 80 -0.83 -10.83 -6.15
C ILE A 80 0.63 -10.60 -6.52
N ASP A 81 0.94 -10.61 -7.82
CA ASP A 81 2.30 -10.44 -8.36
C ASP A 81 2.55 -9.03 -8.90
N THR A 82 1.50 -8.29 -9.27
CA THR A 82 1.63 -6.90 -9.72
C THR A 82 0.49 -6.04 -9.17
N VAL A 83 0.74 -4.75 -8.91
CA VAL A 83 -0.33 -3.84 -8.43
C VAL A 83 -1.47 -3.74 -9.45
N ASP A 84 -1.15 -3.73 -10.75
CA ASP A 84 -2.15 -3.66 -11.84
C ASP A 84 -3.04 -4.91 -11.91
N GLU A 85 -2.62 -6.04 -11.34
CA GLU A 85 -3.43 -7.26 -11.25
C GLU A 85 -4.74 -7.00 -10.49
N LEU A 86 -4.75 -6.05 -9.55
CA LEU A 86 -5.96 -5.64 -8.83
C LEU A 86 -7.07 -5.16 -9.78
N LEU A 87 -6.76 -4.68 -10.99
CA LEU A 87 -7.76 -4.30 -12.00
C LEU A 87 -8.56 -5.49 -12.55
N LEU A 88 -8.04 -6.72 -12.40
CA LEU A 88 -8.68 -7.94 -12.86
C LEU A 88 -9.73 -8.44 -11.87
N ILE A 89 -9.66 -7.98 -10.62
CA ILE A 89 -10.53 -8.41 -9.52
C ILE A 89 -11.84 -7.64 -9.57
N LYS A 90 -12.95 -8.36 -9.37
CA LYS A 90 -14.28 -7.77 -9.29
C LYS A 90 -14.33 -6.65 -8.24
N ASN A 91 -14.96 -5.53 -8.57
CA ASN A 91 -15.14 -4.34 -7.73
C ASN A 91 -13.91 -3.46 -7.43
N TRP A 92 -12.73 -3.79 -7.95
CA TRP A 92 -11.51 -2.95 -7.81
C TRP A 92 -11.46 -1.87 -8.90
N GLY A 93 -11.05 -2.19 -10.12
CA GLY A 93 -11.12 -1.25 -11.26
C GLY A 93 -10.31 0.04 -11.13
N ALA A 94 -10.38 0.88 -12.16
CA ALA A 94 -9.48 2.03 -12.33
C ALA A 94 -9.71 3.14 -11.29
N GLU A 95 -10.94 3.41 -10.88
CA GLU A 95 -11.26 4.42 -9.87
C GLU A 95 -10.61 4.10 -8.52
N VAL A 96 -10.67 2.84 -8.08
CA VAL A 96 -10.04 2.41 -6.82
C VAL A 96 -8.51 2.47 -6.93
N LEU A 97 -7.96 2.02 -8.06
CA LEU A 97 -6.52 1.87 -8.18
C LEU A 97 -5.83 3.20 -8.47
N TYR A 98 -6.41 4.04 -9.33
CA TYR A 98 -5.79 5.29 -9.81
C TYR A 98 -6.49 6.56 -9.33
N GLY A 99 -7.62 6.44 -8.62
CA GLY A 99 -8.37 7.56 -8.07
C GLY A 99 -9.42 8.12 -9.01
N THR A 100 -10.21 9.07 -8.49
CA THR A 100 -11.17 9.84 -9.27
C THR A 100 -10.44 10.67 -10.34
N PRO A 101 -10.85 10.59 -11.62
CA PRO A 101 -10.20 11.33 -12.69
C PRO A 101 -10.20 12.85 -12.42
N PRO A 102 -9.12 13.59 -12.78
CA PRO A 102 -9.03 15.03 -12.56
C PRO A 102 -10.22 15.83 -13.11
N GLU A 103 -10.76 15.41 -14.24
CA GLU A 103 -11.93 16.00 -14.91
C GLU A 103 -13.24 15.83 -14.14
N GLU A 104 -13.32 14.86 -13.22
CA GLU A 104 -14.51 14.56 -12.42
C GLU A 104 -14.41 15.11 -10.98
N LEU A 105 -13.22 15.57 -10.56
CA LEU A 105 -12.98 16.06 -9.19
C LEU A 105 -13.87 17.25 -8.81
N GLU A 106 -14.21 18.12 -9.77
CA GLU A 106 -15.08 19.29 -9.49
C GLU A 106 -16.56 18.91 -9.32
N ASP A 107 -16.98 17.77 -9.88
CA ASP A 107 -18.36 17.29 -9.90
C ASP A 107 -18.63 16.16 -8.88
N THR A 108 -17.58 15.69 -8.18
CA THR A 108 -17.65 14.63 -7.19
C THR A 108 -17.48 15.19 -5.77
N ASP A 109 -18.47 14.95 -4.92
CA ASP A 109 -18.44 15.36 -3.51
C ASP A 109 -17.41 14.55 -2.67
N ASP A 110 -17.20 13.28 -3.02
CA ASP A 110 -16.33 12.35 -2.28
C ASP A 110 -15.31 11.65 -3.23
N PRO A 111 -14.23 12.33 -3.65
CA PRO A 111 -13.27 11.76 -4.59
C PRO A 111 -12.37 10.71 -3.93
N ILE A 112 -12.04 9.65 -4.68
CA ILE A 112 -11.11 8.60 -4.26
C ILE A 112 -9.69 9.00 -4.65
N LEU A 113 -8.73 8.84 -3.73
CA LEU A 113 -7.32 9.23 -3.97
C LEU A 113 -6.55 8.25 -4.87
N GLY A 114 -6.99 6.99 -4.95
CA GLY A 114 -6.30 5.91 -5.64
C GLY A 114 -5.27 5.20 -4.75
N LEU A 115 -5.17 3.88 -4.91
CA LEU A 115 -4.30 3.04 -4.07
C LEU A 115 -2.92 2.73 -4.70
N ALA A 116 -2.76 2.88 -6.01
CA ALA A 116 -1.58 2.40 -6.73
C ALA A 116 -0.25 2.92 -6.16
N ASP A 117 -0.17 4.22 -5.87
CA ASP A 117 1.06 4.87 -5.38
C ASP A 117 1.44 4.47 -3.94
N GLN A 118 0.50 3.87 -3.21
CA GLN A 118 0.69 3.40 -1.83
C GLN A 118 1.04 1.92 -1.76
N LEU A 119 0.97 1.18 -2.86
CA LEU A 119 1.12 -0.27 -2.89
C LEU A 119 2.43 -0.73 -3.55
N THR A 120 2.92 -1.88 -3.10
CA THR A 120 4.03 -2.59 -3.72
C THR A 120 3.80 -4.11 -3.68
N VAL A 121 4.49 -4.82 -4.55
CA VAL A 121 4.58 -6.30 -4.58
C VAL A 121 5.97 -6.80 -4.21
N TRP A 122 6.88 -5.86 -3.93
CA TRP A 122 8.28 -6.14 -3.68
C TRP A 122 8.59 -6.04 -2.19
N GLY A 123 9.62 -6.78 -1.76
CA GLY A 123 10.05 -6.83 -0.38
C GLY A 123 9.29 -7.88 0.44
N ASP A 124 9.67 -8.03 1.70
CA ASP A 124 9.11 -9.01 2.64
C ASP A 124 7.90 -8.46 3.41
N GLY A 125 7.28 -7.38 2.90
CA GLY A 125 6.18 -6.69 3.55
C GLY A 125 6.60 -5.65 4.59
N LYS A 126 7.90 -5.53 4.91
CA LYS A 126 8.36 -4.55 5.90
C LYS A 126 8.48 -3.15 5.32
N ILE A 127 8.03 -2.18 6.11
CA ILE A 127 8.03 -0.76 5.79
C ILE A 127 9.39 -0.17 6.18
N ASN A 128 10.01 0.58 5.27
CA ASN A 128 11.20 1.34 5.58
C ASN A 128 10.81 2.71 6.16
N PRO A 129 11.10 2.97 7.44
CA PRO A 129 10.70 4.20 8.10
C PRO A 129 11.44 5.41 7.59
N ASN A 130 12.49 5.30 6.77
CA ASN A 130 13.12 6.45 6.10
C ASN A 130 12.39 6.90 4.83
N SER A 131 11.73 5.97 4.14
CA SER A 131 11.09 6.24 2.84
C SER A 131 9.58 6.20 2.85
N ALA A 132 8.96 5.62 3.90
CA ALA A 132 7.51 5.52 4.01
C ALA A 132 6.83 6.89 3.94
N THR A 133 5.75 7.00 3.16
CA THR A 133 4.96 8.22 3.17
C THR A 133 4.16 8.33 4.48
N MET A 134 3.61 9.51 4.75
CA MET A 134 2.79 9.73 5.94
C MET A 134 1.56 8.82 5.93
N GLU A 135 0.96 8.64 4.77
CA GLU A 135 -0.20 7.77 4.54
C GLU A 135 0.15 6.31 4.87
N VAL A 136 1.30 5.85 4.38
CA VAL A 136 1.79 4.49 4.66
C VAL A 136 2.04 4.28 6.15
N LEU A 137 2.65 5.24 6.85
CA LEU A 137 2.81 5.14 8.30
C LEU A 137 1.46 5.12 9.04
N ASN A 138 0.50 5.95 8.64
CA ASN A 138 -0.84 5.98 9.24
C ASN A 138 -1.66 4.71 8.97
N SER A 139 -1.32 3.94 7.93
CA SER A 139 -1.99 2.67 7.65
C SER A 139 -1.52 1.53 8.56
N VAL A 140 -0.52 1.75 9.43
CA VAL A 140 -0.04 0.73 10.38
C VAL A 140 -0.81 0.87 11.68
N SER A 141 -1.78 -0.02 11.92
CA SER A 141 -2.68 0.02 13.09
C SER A 141 -1.99 -0.02 14.46
N THR A 142 -0.76 -0.56 14.51
CA THR A 142 0.04 -0.68 15.74
C THR A 142 0.85 0.58 16.06
N LEU A 143 0.94 1.54 15.12
CA LEU A 143 1.59 2.82 15.36
C LEU A 143 0.61 3.83 15.96
N SER A 144 1.06 4.53 17.01
CA SER A 144 0.38 5.72 17.51
C SER A 144 0.86 6.98 16.79
N ASP A 145 0.05 8.04 16.81
CA ASP A 145 0.44 9.36 16.29
C ASP A 145 1.77 9.85 16.85
N ASP A 146 2.01 9.66 18.16
CA ASP A 146 3.28 10.00 18.80
C ASP A 146 4.47 9.21 18.23
N LYS A 147 4.24 7.94 17.87
CA LYS A 147 5.27 7.09 17.26
C LYS A 147 5.53 7.53 15.82
N ILE A 148 4.50 7.86 15.06
CA ILE A 148 4.63 8.42 13.70
C ILE A 148 5.40 9.74 13.75
N ALA A 149 5.04 10.65 14.67
CA ALA A 149 5.74 11.91 14.86
C ALA A 149 7.22 11.68 15.21
N SER A 150 7.52 10.71 16.08
CA SER A 150 8.90 10.33 16.40
C SER A 150 9.65 9.84 15.15
N ILE A 151 9.03 8.99 14.31
CA ILE A 151 9.66 8.54 13.06
C ILE A 151 9.99 9.75 12.18
N ILE A 152 9.07 10.70 12.01
CA ILE A 152 9.28 11.88 11.18
C ILE A 152 10.37 12.79 11.75
N GLU A 153 10.41 12.99 13.07
CA GLU A 153 11.45 13.79 13.72
C GLU A 153 12.83 13.15 13.55
N TRP A 154 12.94 11.84 13.76
CA TRP A 154 14.23 11.13 13.67
C TRP A 154 14.74 11.02 12.23
N ARG A 155 13.89 11.21 11.21
CA ARG A 155 14.34 11.36 9.82
C ARG A 155 15.21 12.61 9.61
N LEU A 156 15.02 13.65 10.42
CA LEU A 156 15.74 14.93 10.29
C LEU A 156 17.13 14.92 10.94
N GLY A 157 17.57 13.77 11.48
CA GLY A 157 18.85 13.67 12.15
C GLY A 157 18.92 14.46 13.47
N LEU A 158 20.14 14.71 13.92
CA LEU A 158 20.39 15.38 15.20
C LEU A 158 20.21 16.90 15.10
N ASP A 159 20.41 17.46 13.91
CA ASP A 159 20.29 18.90 13.69
C ASP A 159 18.85 19.36 13.44
N GLY A 160 17.92 18.44 13.14
CA GLY A 160 16.51 18.71 12.92
C GLY A 160 16.24 19.51 11.64
N ILE A 161 17.22 19.59 10.73
CA ILE A 161 17.14 20.38 9.50
C ILE A 161 17.04 19.42 8.33
N PRO A 162 15.97 19.47 7.52
CA PRO A 162 15.82 18.59 6.37
C PRO A 162 16.86 18.87 5.28
N GLY A 163 17.36 17.82 4.66
CA GLY A 163 18.30 17.82 3.54
C GLY A 163 19.77 17.85 3.97
N THR A 164 20.09 17.48 5.21
CA THR A 164 21.45 17.50 5.77
C THR A 164 22.12 16.13 5.69
N LYS A 165 23.35 16.03 6.19
CA LYS A 165 24.14 14.77 6.08
C LYS A 165 23.78 13.75 7.15
N ASP A 166 23.17 14.20 8.23
CA ASP A 166 22.72 13.40 9.36
C ASP A 166 21.24 13.00 9.26
N ASP A 167 20.54 13.40 8.19
CA ASP A 167 19.22 12.86 7.85
C ASP A 167 19.23 11.33 7.72
N GLY A 168 18.13 10.73 8.16
CA GLY A 168 17.85 9.31 8.06
C GLY A 168 18.06 8.57 9.38
N ILE A 169 17.07 7.77 9.74
CA ILE A 169 17.09 6.84 10.86
C ILE A 169 18.20 5.82 10.62
N THR A 170 19.17 5.78 11.54
CA THR A 170 20.26 4.80 11.56
C THR A 170 19.82 3.50 12.26
N PRO A 171 20.60 2.39 12.17
CA PRO A 171 20.29 1.17 12.90
C PRO A 171 20.19 1.35 14.43
N ASP A 172 20.99 2.24 15.01
CA ASP A 172 20.92 2.53 16.44
C ASP A 172 19.63 3.29 16.77
N ASP A 173 19.24 4.22 15.90
CA ASP A 173 17.99 4.96 16.03
C ASP A 173 16.76 4.07 15.91
N PHE A 174 16.78 3.14 14.96
CA PHE A 174 15.71 2.17 14.77
C PHE A 174 15.49 1.32 16.03
N ASN A 175 16.58 0.87 16.65
CA ASN A 175 16.53 0.14 17.90
C ASN A 175 15.99 1.00 19.05
N ALA A 176 16.36 2.29 19.10
CA ALA A 176 15.91 3.23 20.13
C ALA A 176 14.44 3.63 19.97
N LEU A 177 13.94 3.76 18.73
CA LEU A 177 12.53 3.99 18.42
C LEU A 177 11.64 2.82 18.85
N GLY A 178 12.22 1.61 18.94
CA GLY A 178 11.51 0.39 19.33
C GLY A 178 10.44 0.02 18.30
N LEU A 179 10.73 0.22 17.01
CA LEU A 179 9.83 -0.19 15.94
C LEU A 179 9.76 -1.72 15.88
N ASP A 180 8.57 -2.24 15.58
CA ASP A 180 8.38 -3.68 15.44
C ASP A 180 9.14 -4.19 14.20
N SER A 181 10.19 -4.98 14.43
CA SER A 181 11.01 -5.56 13.37
C SER A 181 10.28 -6.54 12.44
N SER A 182 9.08 -6.99 12.82
CA SER A 182 8.20 -7.76 11.93
C SER A 182 7.48 -6.88 10.90
N LEU A 183 7.33 -5.58 11.19
CA LEU A 183 6.64 -4.60 10.34
C LEU A 183 7.59 -3.60 9.69
N PHE A 184 8.76 -3.34 10.27
CA PHE A 184 9.70 -2.34 9.79
C PHE A 184 11.10 -2.90 9.53
N SER A 185 11.78 -2.35 8.51
CA SER A 185 13.19 -2.63 8.21
C SER A 185 13.88 -1.42 7.57
N LEU A 186 15.11 -1.12 7.99
CA LEU A 186 15.93 -0.10 7.32
C LEU A 186 16.63 -0.62 6.05
N VAL A 187 16.85 -1.93 5.97
CA VAL A 187 17.59 -2.56 4.89
C VAL A 187 16.58 -3.14 3.90
N PRO A 188 16.67 -2.80 2.60
CA PRO A 188 15.97 -3.57 1.58
C PRO A 188 16.59 -4.96 1.54
N ASP A 189 15.78 -6.00 1.74
CA ASP A 189 16.18 -7.35 1.36
C ASP A 189 16.21 -7.42 -0.17
N TYR A 190 17.33 -6.98 -0.75
CA TYR A 190 17.64 -7.33 -2.13
C TYR A 190 17.93 -8.83 -2.12
N VAL A 191 16.92 -9.64 -2.39
CA VAL A 191 17.15 -10.98 -2.91
C VAL A 191 17.73 -10.79 -4.31
N CYS A 192 19.05 -10.65 -4.37
CA CYS A 192 19.77 -10.92 -5.61
C CYS A 192 19.51 -12.39 -5.96
N LEU A 193 18.71 -12.63 -6.99
CA LEU A 193 18.82 -13.85 -7.78
C LEU A 193 20.02 -13.73 -8.73
#